data_AF-A0A916EGL7-F1
#
_entry.id   AF-A0A916EGL7-F1
#
_cell.length_a   1.000
_cell.length_b   1.000
_cell.length_c   1.000
_cell.angle_alpha   90.00
_cell.angle_beta   90.00
_cell.angle_gamma   90.00
#
_symmetry.space_group_name_H-M   'P 1'
#
loop_
_entity.id
_entity.type
_entity.pdbx_description
1 polymer ?
#
loop_
_entity_poly.entity_id
_entity_poly.type
_entity_poly.pdbx_seq_one_letter_code
_entity_poly.pdbx_strand_id
1 'polypeptide(L)'
;MWELSSGRPPFIGESESVLKYSLIGGRREEPVPDTPIKYLKLYKSCWDPEPNARPSICQVFNKLVKLGRMMDIQDFQDIKCDDDMQDIQDDNNNDVNTQVITEENIKDATDDNDDLDIPDDF
;
A
#
# COMPACT_ATOMS: atom_id res chain seq x y z
N MET A 1 13.09 9.51 1.28
CA MET A 1 14.38 8.84 0.98
C MET A 1 14.80 9.03 -0.46
N TRP A 2 13.97 8.70 -1.45
CA TRP A 2 14.30 8.93 -2.86
C TRP A 2 14.70 10.38 -3.17
N GLU A 3 13.96 11.37 -2.65
CA GLU A 3 14.25 12.80 -2.79
C GLU A 3 15.67 13.20 -2.34
N LEU A 4 16.19 12.57 -1.27
CA LEU A 4 17.56 12.81 -0.80
C LEU A 4 18.60 12.30 -1.80
N SER A 5 18.27 11.22 -2.49
CA SER A 5 19.12 10.61 -3.51
C SER A 5 19.07 11.38 -4.82
N SER A 6 17.89 11.90 -5.20
CA SER A 6 17.68 12.61 -6.46
C SER A 6 18.00 14.10 -6.37
N GLY A 7 17.92 14.68 -5.17
CA GLY A 7 17.98 16.13 -4.95
C GLY A 7 16.81 16.89 -5.57
N ARG A 8 15.68 16.22 -5.85
CA ARG A 8 14.54 16.78 -6.59
C ARG A 8 13.21 16.40 -5.95
N PRO A 9 12.19 17.28 -6.02
CA PRO A 9 10.84 16.93 -5.59
C PRO A 9 10.29 15.71 -6.34
N PRO A 10 9.61 14.78 -5.65
CA PRO A 10 9.02 13.62 -6.30
C PRO A 10 7.87 14.02 -7.22
N PHE A 11 7.73 13.31 -8.34
CA PHE A 11 6.66 13.41 -9.33
C PHE A 11 6.43 14.85 -9.84
N ILE A 12 7.52 15.60 -10.01
CA ILE A 12 7.44 16.99 -10.47
C ILE A 12 6.69 17.11 -11.80
N GLY A 13 5.72 18.01 -11.87
CA GLY A 13 4.93 18.28 -13.07
C GLY A 13 3.73 17.34 -13.30
N GLU A 14 3.49 16.38 -12.41
CA GLU A 14 2.32 15.50 -12.49
C GLU A 14 1.08 16.14 -11.87
N SER A 15 -0.08 15.91 -12.46
CA SER A 15 -1.35 16.30 -11.84
C SER A 15 -1.72 15.33 -10.73
N GLU A 16 -2.37 15.83 -9.66
CA GLU A 16 -2.71 15.02 -8.49
C GLU A 16 -3.58 13.80 -8.84
N SER A 17 -4.56 13.98 -9.74
CA SER A 17 -5.45 12.90 -10.18
C SER A 17 -4.68 11.81 -10.92
N VAL A 18 -3.84 12.16 -11.90
CA VAL A 18 -3.02 11.21 -12.66
C VAL A 18 -2.03 10.49 -11.75
N LEU A 19 -1.42 11.23 -10.82
CA LEU A 19 -0.48 10.67 -9.87
C LEU A 19 -1.15 9.63 -8.96
N LYS A 20 -2.33 9.93 -8.42
CA LYS A 20 -3.08 9.01 -7.56
C LYS A 20 -3.33 7.66 -8.24
N TYR A 21 -3.85 7.66 -9.47
CA TYR A 21 -4.09 6.43 -10.22
C TYR A 21 -2.79 5.67 -10.50
N SER A 22 -1.73 6.40 -10.87
CA SER A 22 -0.43 5.79 -11.16
C SER A 22 0.19 5.13 -9.92
N LEU A 23 0.08 5.75 -8.74
CA LEU A 23 0.60 5.21 -7.49
C LEU A 23 -0.12 3.94 -7.05
N ILE A 24 -1.45 3.88 -7.24
CA ILE A 24 -2.28 2.68 -7.02
C ILE A 24 -1.85 1.57 -7.99
N GLY A 25 -1.57 1.92 -9.25
CA GLY A 25 -1.00 1.01 -10.26
C GLY A 25 0.44 0.58 -10.00
N GLY A 26 1.02 0.92 -8.84
CA GLY A 26 2.37 0.51 -8.46
C GLY A 26 3.50 1.37 -9.02
N ARG A 27 3.19 2.48 -9.71
CA ARG A 27 4.23 3.41 -10.18
C ARG A 27 5.03 3.92 -8.98
N ARG A 28 6.36 3.89 -9.10
CA ARG A 28 7.31 4.46 -8.14
C ARG A 28 8.31 5.29 -8.93
N GLU A 29 9.09 6.08 -8.20
CA GLU A 29 10.17 6.84 -8.81
C GLU A 29 11.26 5.95 -9.39
N GLU A 30 11.88 6.40 -10.47
CA GLU A 30 12.97 5.70 -11.11
C GLU A 30 14.23 5.70 -10.22
N PRO A 31 15.01 4.61 -10.18
CA PRO A 31 16.28 4.60 -9.47
C PRO A 31 17.21 5.72 -9.95
N VAL A 32 17.72 6.52 -9.01
CA VAL A 32 18.67 7.58 -9.34
C VAL A 32 20.04 6.94 -9.62
N PRO A 33 20.72 7.30 -10.72
CA PRO A 33 22.11 6.91 -10.96
C PRO A 33 23.01 7.24 -9.76
N ASP A 34 24.06 6.45 -9.56
CA ASP A 34 25.06 6.62 -8.49
C ASP A 34 24.53 6.49 -7.04
N THR A 35 23.25 6.19 -6.86
CA THR A 35 22.70 5.81 -5.56
C THR A 35 23.41 4.55 -5.04
N PRO A 36 23.95 4.54 -3.81
CA PRO A 36 24.51 3.33 -3.22
C PRO A 36 23.48 2.19 -3.22
N ILE A 37 23.85 1.03 -3.78
CA ILE A 37 22.94 -0.11 -4.02
C ILE A 37 22.16 -0.51 -2.75
N LYS A 38 22.81 -0.46 -1.58
CA LYS A 38 22.16 -0.82 -0.32
C LYS A 38 21.11 0.22 0.12
N TYR A 39 21.34 1.51 -0.14
CA TYR A 39 20.36 2.57 0.10
C TYR A 39 19.18 2.48 -0.87
N LEU A 40 19.47 2.20 -2.16
CA LEU A 40 18.45 1.90 -3.17
C LEU A 40 17.52 0.75 -2.75
N LYS A 41 18.11 -0.37 -2.30
CA LYS A 41 17.34 -1.52 -1.79
C LYS A 41 16.50 -1.14 -0.57
N LEU A 42 17.04 -0.33 0.33
CA LEU A 42 16.32 0.12 1.52
C LEU A 42 15.08 0.94 1.15
N TYR A 43 15.21 2.03 0.40
CA TYR A 43 14.03 2.83 0.08
C TYR A 43 13.06 2.07 -0.82
N LYS A 44 13.53 1.11 -1.63
CA LYS A 44 12.65 0.22 -2.37
C LYS A 44 11.78 -0.66 -1.47
N SER A 45 12.34 -1.19 -0.38
CA SER A 45 11.56 -1.97 0.59
C SER A 45 10.50 -1.14 1.33
N CYS A 46 10.69 0.17 1.50
CA CYS A 46 9.73 1.03 2.20
C CYS A 46 8.43 1.29 1.45
N TRP A 47 8.39 1.04 0.15
CA TRP A 47 7.20 1.22 -0.67
C TRP A 47 6.76 -0.06 -1.37
N ASP A 48 7.08 -1.20 -0.73
CA ASP A 48 6.65 -2.53 -1.16
C ASP A 48 5.11 -2.56 -1.36
N PRO A 49 4.60 -3.18 -2.45
CA PRO A 49 3.17 -3.33 -2.66
C PRO A 49 2.46 -3.99 -1.49
N GLU A 50 3.10 -4.99 -0.86
CA GLU A 50 2.57 -5.69 0.31
C GLU A 50 2.83 -4.85 1.57
N PRO A 51 1.79 -4.33 2.25
CA PRO A 51 1.98 -3.43 3.40
C PRO A 51 2.79 -4.08 4.53
N ASN A 52 2.57 -5.37 4.78
CA ASN A 52 3.23 -6.12 5.84
C ASN A 52 4.70 -6.44 5.52
N ALA A 53 5.11 -6.37 4.25
CA ALA A 53 6.50 -6.53 3.84
C ALA A 53 7.34 -5.25 4.04
N ARG A 54 6.68 -4.12 4.31
CA ARG A 54 7.39 -2.85 4.53
C ARG A 54 8.11 -2.88 5.87
N PRO A 55 9.37 -2.42 5.92
CA PRO A 55 10.10 -2.38 7.18
C PRO A 55 9.50 -1.38 8.15
N SER A 56 9.54 -1.70 9.44
CA SER A 56 9.22 -0.74 10.50
C SER A 56 10.21 0.43 10.49
N ILE A 57 9.83 1.57 11.09
CA ILE A 57 10.74 2.71 11.21
C ILE A 57 12.04 2.34 11.94
N CYS A 58 11.94 1.46 12.93
CA CYS A 58 13.07 0.89 13.67
C CYS A 58 14.03 0.13 12.74
N GLN A 59 13.48 -0.75 11.90
CA GLN A 59 14.27 -1.50 10.92
C GLN A 59 14.92 -0.58 9.88
N VAL A 60 14.21 0.46 9.42
CA VAL A 60 14.77 1.47 8.49
C VAL A 60 15.92 2.21 9.14
N PHE A 61 15.73 2.74 10.36
CA PHE A 61 16.76 3.46 11.09
C PHE A 61 18.01 2.59 11.31
N ASN A 62 17.83 1.36 11.80
CA ASN A 62 18.93 0.42 12.01
C ASN A 62 19.70 0.12 10.71
N LYS A 63 19.02 0.00 9.58
CA LYS A 63 19.67 -0.16 8.27
C LYS A 63 20.44 1.11 7.88
N LEU A 64 19.89 2.31 8.09
CA LEU A 64 20.58 3.57 7.81
C LEU A 64 21.84 3.75 8.66
N VAL A 65 21.78 3.50 9.96
CA VAL A 65 22.96 3.56 10.85
C VAL A 65 24.05 2.59 10.38
N LYS A 66 23.68 1.36 10.04
CA LYS A 66 24.64 0.38 9.48
C LYS A 66 25.27 0.88 8.18
N LEU A 67 24.51 1.53 7.29
CA LEU A 67 25.05 2.11 6.05
C LEU A 67 25.98 3.29 6.31
N GLY A 68 25.62 4.17 7.24
CA GLY A 68 26.45 5.29 7.65
C GLY A 68 27.79 4.83 8.24
N ARG A 69 27.76 3.82 9.11
CA ARG A 69 28.98 3.20 9.67
C ARG A 69 29.87 2.57 8.60
N MET A 70 29.30 1.98 7.54
CA MET A 70 30.07 1.47 6.39
C MET A 70 30.71 2.58 5.55
N MET A 71 30.28 3.82 5.73
CA MET A 71 30.85 5.02 5.11
C MET A 71 31.67 5.85 6.14
N ASP A 72 32.09 5.23 7.24
CA ASP A 72 32.90 5.83 8.31
C ASP A 72 32.25 7.02 9.04
N ILE A 73 30.92 7.12 9.00
CA ILE A 73 30.16 8.12 9.75
C ILE A 73 29.86 7.59 11.16
N GLN A 74 30.39 8.26 12.19
CA GLN A 74 30.31 7.80 13.59
C GLN A 74 29.27 8.54 14.44
N ASP A 75 28.64 9.59 13.91
CA ASP A 75 27.76 10.49 14.68
C ASP A 75 26.34 9.95 14.92
N PHE A 76 26.09 8.67 14.64
CA PHE A 76 24.78 8.07 14.88
C PHE A 76 24.66 7.53 16.29
N GLN A 77 23.78 8.14 17.08
CA GLN A 77 23.35 7.59 18.35
C GLN A 77 22.44 6.38 18.10
N ASP A 78 22.68 5.27 18.80
CA ASP A 78 21.80 4.11 18.73
C ASP A 78 20.42 4.48 19.28
N ILE A 79 19.38 4.31 18.48
CA ILE A 79 18.00 4.38 18.97
C ILE A 79 17.66 3.00 19.51
N LYS A 80 17.30 2.93 20.80
CA LYS A 80 16.63 1.74 21.33
C LYS A 80 15.27 1.63 20.66
N CYS A 81 15.17 0.62 19.82
CA CYS A 81 13.93 0.22 19.20
C CYS A 81 13.45 -1.00 19.98
N ASP A 82 12.37 -0.86 20.73
CA ASP A 82 11.72 -2.04 21.30
C ASP A 82 11.01 -2.76 20.14
N ASP A 83 11.49 -3.95 19.80
CA ASP A 83 11.05 -4.74 18.64
C ASP A 83 9.73 -5.49 18.93
N ASP A 84 8.86 -4.91 19.76
CA ASP A 84 7.59 -5.53 20.13
C ASP A 84 6.47 -5.04 19.20
N MET A 85 6.36 -5.69 18.05
CA MET A 85 5.05 -5.88 17.43
C MET A 85 4.62 -7.31 17.75
N GLN A 86 3.96 -7.48 18.89
CA GLN A 86 3.16 -8.68 19.12
C GLN A 86 2.11 -8.76 18.01
N ASP A 87 2.03 -9.92 17.38
CA ASP A 87 0.98 -10.26 16.43
C ASP A 87 -0.37 -9.77 16.95
N ILE A 88 -1.07 -8.96 16.17
CA ILE A 88 -2.53 -8.91 16.30
C ILE A 88 -2.97 -10.31 15.85
N GLN A 89 -3.15 -11.21 16.80
CA GLN A 89 -3.92 -12.42 16.57
C GLN A 89 -5.31 -11.94 16.16
N ASP A 90 -5.65 -12.11 14.88
CA ASP A 90 -7.02 -12.02 14.41
C ASP A 90 -7.82 -13.10 15.15
N ASP A 91 -8.41 -12.74 16.29
CA ASP A 91 -9.49 -13.48 16.93
C ASP A 91 -10.73 -13.38 16.02
N ASN A 92 -10.67 -14.06 14.88
CA ASN A 92 -11.85 -14.45 14.12
C ASN A 92 -12.57 -15.52 14.93
N ASN A 93 -13.34 -15.10 15.93
CA ASN A 93 -14.38 -15.93 16.51
C ASN A 93 -15.43 -16.20 15.42
N ASN A 94 -15.40 -17.46 15.00
CA ASN A 94 -16.29 -18.14 14.08
C ASN A 94 -17.76 -17.76 14.31
N ASP A 95 -18.36 -17.08 13.35
CA ASP A 95 -19.79 -17.21 13.08
C ASP A 95 -20.00 -17.36 11.58
N VAL A 96 -19.69 -18.57 11.09
CA VAL A 96 -20.09 -19.01 9.76
C VAL A 96 -21.42 -19.73 9.90
N ASN A 97 -22.51 -19.00 9.70
CA ASN A 97 -23.73 -19.58 9.14
C ASN A 97 -23.88 -19.12 7.70
N THR A 98 -23.06 -19.68 6.82
CA THR A 98 -23.28 -19.58 5.37
C THR A 98 -24.39 -20.55 5.00
N GLN A 99 -25.63 -20.07 4.96
CA GLN A 99 -26.65 -20.74 4.15
C GLN A 99 -26.38 -20.41 2.69
N VAL A 100 -25.97 -21.44 1.96
CA VAL A 100 -25.84 -21.47 0.50
C VAL A 100 -27.23 -21.19 -0.08
N ILE A 101 -27.41 -20.02 -0.69
CA ILE A 101 -28.61 -19.73 -1.47
C ILE A 101 -28.46 -20.50 -2.80
N THR A 102 -29.19 -21.60 -2.93
CA THR A 102 -29.38 -22.30 -4.21
C THR A 102 -30.56 -21.67 -4.97
N GLU A 103 -30.54 -21.80 -6.30
CA GLU A 103 -31.44 -21.17 -7.28
C GLU A 103 -32.94 -21.58 -7.18
N GLU A 104 -33.39 -22.21 -6.10
CA GLU A 104 -34.79 -22.66 -5.94
C GLU A 104 -35.71 -21.71 -5.15
N ASN A 105 -35.21 -20.61 -4.57
CA ASN A 105 -35.97 -19.79 -3.61
C ASN A 105 -36.48 -18.41 -4.09
N ILE A 106 -36.66 -18.18 -5.40
CA ILE A 106 -37.42 -17.01 -5.88
C ILE A 106 -38.66 -17.48 -6.63
N LYS A 107 -39.67 -17.97 -5.90
CA LYS A 107 -41.05 -18.09 -6.38
C LYS A 107 -42.00 -17.88 -5.20
N ASP A 108 -42.28 -16.61 -4.87
CA ASP A 108 -43.62 -16.12 -4.51
C ASP A 108 -43.55 -14.65 -4.06
N ALA A 109 -43.79 -13.77 -5.02
CA ALA A 109 -44.47 -12.50 -4.82
C ALA A 109 -45.06 -12.14 -6.18
N THR A 110 -46.25 -12.66 -6.42
CA THR A 110 -47.12 -12.33 -7.55
C THR A 110 -47.53 -10.86 -7.51
N ASP A 111 -47.74 -10.30 -8.71
CA ASP A 111 -48.65 -9.20 -9.06
C ASP A 111 -48.42 -7.85 -8.33
N ASP A 112 -48.11 -6.74 -9.00
CA ASP A 112 -48.90 -6.16 -10.07
C ASP A 112 -48.00 -5.48 -11.12
N ASN A 113 -48.25 -5.83 -12.40
CA ASN A 113 -47.87 -4.98 -13.52
C ASN A 113 -48.89 -3.84 -13.59
N ASP A 114 -48.48 -2.61 -13.28
CA ASP A 114 -49.20 -1.42 -13.71
C ASP A 114 -48.34 -0.62 -14.68
N ASP A 115 -48.80 -0.68 -15.93
CA ASP A 115 -48.57 0.17 -17.10
C ASP A 115 -47.72 1.43 -16.89
N LEU A 116 -46.55 1.45 -17.54
CA LEU A 116 -45.99 2.69 -18.06
C LEU A 116 -46.06 2.64 -19.59
N ASP A 117 -47.17 3.15 -20.11
CA ASP A 117 -47.32 3.55 -21.51
C ASP A 117 -46.15 4.47 -21.90
N ILE A 118 -45.26 3.98 -22.76
CA ILE A 118 -44.31 4.80 -23.49
C ILE A 118 -45.01 5.17 -24.81
N PRO A 119 -45.38 6.44 -25.05
CA PRO A 119 -45.89 6.82 -26.35
C PRO A 119 -44.73 6.86 -27.36
N ASP A 120 -44.92 6.14 -28.46
CA ASP A 120 -44.10 6.22 -29.68
C ASP A 120 -44.34 7.55 -30.42
N ASP A 121 -43.24 8.04 -30.98
CA ASP A 121 -43.09 8.98 -32.11
C ASP A 121 -43.47 10.46 -31.93
N PHE A 122 -42.49 11.37 -32.05
CA PHE A 122 -42.03 11.97 -33.33
C PHE A 122 -40.86 12.95 -33.11
#